data_AF-A0A3M3ZXZ1-F1
#
_entry.id   AF-A0A3M3ZXZ1-F1
#
_cell.length_a   1.000
_cell.length_b   1.000
_cell.length_c   1.000
_cell.angle_alpha   90.00
_cell.angle_beta   90.00
_cell.angle_gamma   90.00
#
_symmetry.space_group_name_H-M   'P 1'
#
loop_
_entity.id
_entity.type
_entity.pdbx_description
1 polymer ?
#
loop_
_entity_poly.entity_id
_entity_poly.type
_entity_poly.pdbx_seq_one_letter_code
_entity_poly.pdbx_strand_id
1 'polypeptide(L)'
;MDSAESLHQSAVAGLGIATLPSYVINDDLRSGKLVQLLAEYAEAAEPIRVIYPSKRHLSPKIRLFIDKLVEAWSPCPPWEQHSDR
;
A
#
# COMPACT_ATOMS: atom_id res chain seq x y z
N MET A 1 -15.64 10.72 -9.34
CA MET A 1 -15.75 9.58 -8.40
C MET A 1 -14.64 8.58 -8.73
N ASP A 2 -13.39 9.05 -8.77
CA ASP A 2 -12.21 8.24 -9.13
C ASP A 2 -11.25 8.23 -7.95
N SER A 3 -11.75 7.87 -6.77
CA SER A 3 -10.96 7.86 -5.55
C SER A 3 -10.95 6.44 -5.00
N ALA A 4 -9.76 5.92 -4.68
CA ALA A 4 -9.59 4.61 -4.05
C ALA A 4 -10.49 4.47 -2.81
N GLU A 5 -10.71 5.56 -2.09
CA GLU A 5 -11.64 5.64 -0.95
C GLU A 5 -13.08 5.28 -1.33
N SER A 6 -13.63 5.82 -2.43
CA SER A 6 -15.01 5.50 -2.82
C SER A 6 -15.16 4.04 -3.23
N LEU A 7 -14.13 3.48 -3.88
CA LEU A 7 -14.11 2.08 -4.28
C LEU A 7 -13.97 1.15 -3.06
N HIS A 8 -13.15 1.54 -2.09
CA HIS A 8 -13.02 0.87 -0.79
C HIS A 8 -14.35 0.80 -0.05
N GLN A 9 -15.02 1.94 0.15
CA GLN A 9 -16.32 1.99 0.84
C GLN A 9 -17.37 1.15 0.13
N SER A 10 -17.36 1.12 -1.21
CA SER A 10 -18.28 0.30 -2.00
C SER A 10 -18.03 -1.20 -1.81
N ALA A 11 -16.75 -1.63 -1.78
CA ALA A 11 -16.37 -3.01 -1.54
C ALA A 11 -16.77 -3.47 -0.12
N VAL A 12 -16.51 -2.64 0.89
CA VAL A 12 -16.90 -2.91 2.29
C VAL A 12 -18.43 -2.96 2.43
N ALA A 13 -19.17 -2.15 1.68
CA ALA A 13 -20.63 -2.19 1.63
C ALA A 13 -21.20 -3.39 0.85
N GLY A 14 -20.36 -4.27 0.29
CA GLY A 14 -20.80 -5.45 -0.44
C GLY A 14 -21.36 -5.16 -1.84
N LEU A 15 -21.02 -4.01 -2.42
CA LEU A 15 -21.52 -3.61 -3.74
C LEU A 15 -20.78 -4.27 -4.91
N GLY A 16 -19.73 -5.05 -4.65
CA GLY A 16 -18.99 -5.79 -5.68
C GLY A 16 -17.56 -6.14 -5.27
N ILE A 17 -16.75 -6.48 -6.28
CA ILE A 17 -15.32 -6.80 -6.15
C ILE A 17 -14.51 -5.59 -6.59
N ALA A 18 -13.41 -5.30 -5.89
CA ALA A 18 -12.53 -4.18 -6.20
C ALA A 18 -11.06 -4.59 -6.11
N THR A 19 -10.24 -4.04 -7.01
CA THR A 19 -8.78 -4.11 -6.91
C THR A 19 -8.28 -2.83 -6.25
N LEU A 20 -7.71 -2.97 -5.05
CA LEU A 20 -7.24 -1.85 -4.24
C LEU A 20 -5.84 -2.14 -3.69
N PRO A 21 -5.02 -1.10 -3.47
CA PRO A 21 -3.70 -1.26 -2.86
C PRO A 21 -3.79 -1.79 -1.42
N SER A 22 -2.82 -2.63 -1.03
CA SER A 22 -2.75 -3.25 0.30
C SER A 22 -2.74 -2.24 1.45
N TYR A 23 -2.12 -1.07 1.27
CA TYR A 23 -2.11 -0.01 2.28
C TYR A 23 -3.49 0.59 2.58
N VAL A 24 -4.49 0.37 1.72
CA VAL A 24 -5.88 0.80 1.95
C VAL A 24 -6.69 -0.30 2.63
N ILE A 25 -6.51 -1.55 2.22
CA ILE A 25 -7.42 -2.65 2.58
C ILE A 25 -6.90 -3.59 3.67
N ASN A 26 -5.64 -3.49 4.09
CA ASN A 26 -5.07 -4.52 4.98
C ASN A 26 -5.79 -4.61 6.34
N ASP A 27 -6.26 -3.49 6.90
CA ASP A 27 -7.05 -3.50 8.14
C ASP A 27 -8.38 -4.24 7.98
N ASP A 28 -9.03 -4.09 6.83
CA ASP A 28 -10.31 -4.75 6.54
C ASP A 28 -10.13 -6.23 6.18
N LEU A 29 -9.01 -6.59 5.54
CA LEU A 29 -8.62 -7.98 5.35
C LEU A 29 -8.39 -8.66 6.71
N ARG A 30 -7.63 -8.03 7.62
CA ARG A 30 -7.37 -8.58 8.96
C ARG A 30 -8.64 -8.71 9.81
N SER A 31 -9.56 -7.76 9.71
CA SER A 31 -10.81 -7.82 10.46
C SER A 31 -11.86 -8.73 9.81
N GLY A 32 -11.59 -9.29 8.64
CA GLY A 32 -12.51 -10.15 7.89
C GLY A 32 -13.67 -9.41 7.24
N LYS A 33 -13.63 -8.08 7.18
CA LYS A 33 -14.61 -7.26 6.45
C LYS A 33 -14.44 -7.38 4.94
N LEU A 34 -13.20 -7.55 4.49
CA LEU A 34 -12.85 -7.88 3.12
C LEU A 34 -12.17 -9.25 3.09
N VAL A 35 -12.30 -9.94 1.96
CA VAL A 35 -11.65 -11.23 1.72
C VAL A 35 -10.92 -11.13 0.38
N GLN A 36 -9.67 -11.63 0.34
CA GLN A 36 -8.91 -11.68 -0.91
C GLN A 36 -9.51 -12.72 -1.84
N LEU A 37 -9.77 -12.31 -3.09
CA LEU A 37 -10.26 -13.17 -4.16
C LEU A 37 -9.17 -13.33 -5.21
N LEU A 38 -9.19 -14.45 -5.95
CA LEU A 38 -8.32 -14.69 -7.10
C LEU A 38 -6.81 -14.53 -6.78
N ALA A 39 -6.36 -14.97 -5.59
CA ALA A 39 -4.98 -14.78 -5.14
C ALA A 39 -3.92 -15.36 -6.12
N GLU A 40 -4.26 -16.45 -6.82
CA GLU A 40 -3.41 -17.06 -7.85
C GLU A 40 -3.17 -16.18 -9.09
N TYR A 41 -4.04 -15.18 -9.30
CA TYR A 41 -3.98 -14.24 -10.42
C TYR A 41 -3.47 -12.85 -9.99
N ALA A 42 -3.00 -12.70 -8.74
CA ALA A 42 -2.49 -11.43 -8.25
C ALA A 42 -1.19 -11.07 -8.98
N GLU A 43 -1.12 -9.84 -9.49
CA GLU A 43 0.11 -9.29 -10.06
C GLU A 43 1.14 -8.99 -8.96
N ALA A 44 2.41 -8.93 -9.37
CA ALA A 44 3.48 -8.52 -8.47
C ALA A 44 3.22 -7.10 -7.95
N ALA A 45 3.47 -6.88 -6.66
CA ALA A 45 3.26 -5.57 -6.03
C ALA A 45 4.07 -4.48 -6.74
N GLU A 46 3.40 -3.38 -7.09
CA GLU A 46 4.06 -2.24 -7.70
C GLU A 46 4.85 -1.46 -6.63
N PRO A 47 6.14 -1.16 -6.85
CA PRO A 47 6.96 -0.53 -5.82
C PRO A 47 6.53 0.91 -5.56
N ILE A 48 6.47 1.30 -4.28
CA ILE A 48 6.30 2.70 -3.90
C ILE A 48 7.57 3.48 -4.23
N ARG A 49 7.43 4.58 -4.97
CA ARG A 49 8.55 5.40 -5.45
C ARG A 49 8.55 6.75 -4.76
N VAL A 50 9.70 7.17 -4.23
CA VAL A 50 9.91 8.53 -3.75
C VAL A 50 10.37 9.39 -4.92
N ILE A 51 9.53 10.36 -5.33
CA ILE A 51 9.84 11.30 -6.40
C ILE A 51 10.26 12.63 -5.78
N TYR A 52 11.42 13.14 -6.18
CA TYR A 52 11.91 14.45 -5.76
C TYR A 52 12.56 15.17 -6.94
N PRO A 53 12.58 16.52 -6.96
CA PRO A 53 13.21 17.28 -8.02
C PRO A 53 14.71 16.98 -8.05
N SER A 54 15.17 16.32 -9.11
CA SER A 54 16.61 16.09 -9.32
C SER A 54 17.29 17.38 -9.76
N LYS A 55 18.40 17.74 -9.11
CA LYS A 55 19.71 18.06 -9.72
C LYS A 55 20.63 18.76 -8.69
N ARG A 56 21.66 18.02 -8.23
CA ARG A 56 22.92 18.52 -7.63
C ARG A 56 23.07 18.62 -6.11
N HIS A 57 22.05 18.86 -5.28
CA HIS A 57 22.24 18.84 -3.80
C HIS A 57 20.97 18.40 -3.07
N LEU A 58 20.80 17.08 -2.86
CA LEU A 58 19.77 16.61 -1.95
C LEU A 58 20.16 17.05 -0.53
N SER A 59 19.32 17.85 0.13
CA SER A 59 19.58 18.28 1.51
C SER A 59 19.84 17.06 2.39
N PRO A 60 20.84 17.07 3.29
CA PRO A 60 21.09 15.97 4.23
C PRO A 60 19.84 15.54 5.01
N LYS A 61 18.92 16.49 5.30
CA LYS A 61 17.65 16.20 5.95
C LYS A 61 16.71 15.34 5.09
N ILE A 62 16.63 15.63 3.79
CA ILE A 62 15.83 14.83 2.85
C ILE A 62 16.46 13.46 2.67
N ARG A 63 17.79 13.39 2.55
CA ARG A 63 18.50 12.11 2.45
C ARG A 63 18.23 11.23 3.67
N LEU A 64 18.40 11.77 4.87
CA LEU A 64 18.14 11.07 6.12
C LEU A 64 16.68 10.61 6.22
N PHE A 65 15.72 11.43 5.76
CA PHE A 65 14.31 11.04 5.72
C PHE A 65 14.06 9.86 4.77
N ILE A 66 14.63 9.89 3.56
CA ILE A 66 14.52 8.79 2.60
C ILE A 66 15.17 7.52 3.16
N ASP A 67 16.37 7.63 3.76
CA ASP A 67 17.05 6.50 4.38
C ASP A 67 16.20 5.87 5.48
N LYS A 68 15.56 6.69 6.34
CA LYS A 68 14.65 6.22 7.39
C LYS A 68 13.36 5.60 6.86
N LEU A 69 12.81 6.13 5.76
CA LEU A 69 11.66 5.52 5.08
C LEU A 69 12.00 4.14 4.52
N VAL A 70 13.14 4.02 3.84
CA VAL A 70 13.59 2.74 3.26
C VAL A 70 13.86 1.71 4.37
N GLU A 71 14.52 2.13 5.45
CA GLU A 71 14.74 1.28 6.64
C GLU A 71 13.42 0.79 7.25
N ALA A 72 12.40 1.65 7.32
CA ALA A 72 11.11 1.30 7.92
C ALA A 72 10.24 0.39 7.04
N TRP A 73 10.40 0.45 5.71
CA TRP A 73 9.49 -0.22 4.76
C TRP A 73 10.12 -1.41 4.02
N SER A 74 11.42 -1.64 4.17
CA SER A 74 12.14 -2.75 3.54
C SER A 74 12.41 -3.87 4.56
N PRO A 75 12.25 -5.17 4.20
CA PRO A 75 11.74 -5.68 2.92
C PRO A 75 10.21 -5.66 2.81
N CYS A 76 9.51 -5.48 3.94
CA CYS A 76 8.05 -5.56 4.03
C CYS A 76 7.50 -4.24 4.62
N PRO A 77 6.53 -3.59 3.96
CA PRO A 77 5.97 -2.35 4.44
C PRO A 77 5.14 -2.55 5.71
N PRO A 78 4.98 -1.51 6.55
CA PRO A 78 4.37 -1.63 7.88
C PRO A 78 2.94 -2.14 7.87
N TRP A 79 2.17 -1.84 6.82
CA TRP A 79 0.82 -2.36 6.70
C TRP A 79 0.79 -3.86 6.35
N GLU A 80 1.86 -4.49 5.88
CA GLU A 80 1.90 -5.93 5.54
C GLU A 80 2.63 -6.79 6.60
N GLN A 81 3.33 -6.20 7.57
CA GLN A 81 4.15 -6.92 8.56
C GLN A 81 3.42 -7.98 9.41
N HIS A 82 2.08 -8.01 9.38
CA HIS A 82 1.26 -8.94 10.17
C HIS A 82 0.32 -9.78 9.29
N SER A 83 0.49 -9.79 7.96
CA SER A 83 -0.36 -10.59 7.05
C SER A 83 0.08 -12.05 6.91
N ASP A 84 1.13 -12.48 7.62
CA ASP A 84 1.51 -13.90 7.71
C ASP A 84 0.52 -14.66 8.61
N ARG A 85 -0.56 -15.15 8.00
CA ARG A 85 -1.28 -16.32 8.48
C ARG A 85 -2.03 -17.05 7.37
#